data_AF-A0A4Q2Y535-F1
#
_entry.id   AF-A0A4Q2Y535-F1
#
_cell.length_a   1.000
_cell.length_b   1.000
_cell.length_c   1.000
_cell.angle_alpha   90.00
_cell.angle_beta   90.00
_cell.angle_gamma   90.00
#
_symmetry.space_group_name_H-M   'P 1'
#
loop_
_entity.id
_entity.type
_entity.pdbx_description
1 polymer ?
#
loop_
_entity_poly.entity_id
_entity_poly.type
_entity_poly.pdbx_seq_one_letter_code
_entity_poly.pdbx_strand_id
1 'polypeptide(L)'
;MIFYDRVNNPMRHPHSSGFAQALFSGITSIVLSCAAQSHAQNAPSQTIPLSSQWNLIAFQVVPTNPAPSAVFGGLTGFQVAWSWDSMTNSWTRYVKTGDPLRDSLENALPGVAMAAITPGKAYWVYGSGMPANWEVAGTAPAG
;
A
#
# COMPACT_ATOMS: atom_id res chain seq x y z
N MET A 1 -35.20 -14.14 7.20
CA MET A 1 -34.11 -13.63 8.06
C MET A 1 -32.94 -14.57 7.81
N ILE A 2 -31.89 -14.21 7.08
CA ILE A 2 -30.97 -13.10 7.34
C ILE A 2 -30.71 -12.35 6.02
N PHE A 3 -30.73 -11.03 6.11
CA PHE A 3 -30.37 -10.10 5.05
C PHE A 3 -28.88 -10.26 4.73
N TYR A 4 -28.53 -10.50 3.45
CA TYR A 4 -27.15 -10.29 3.01
C TYR A 4 -26.89 -8.78 2.99
N ASP A 5 -26.26 -8.34 4.07
CA ASP A 5 -25.84 -6.98 4.34
C ASP A 5 -24.81 -6.52 3.29
N ARG A 6 -25.27 -5.65 2.39
CA ARG A 6 -24.78 -4.28 2.13
C ARG A 6 -23.27 -3.93 2.25
N VAL A 7 -22.33 -4.88 2.13
CA VAL A 7 -20.87 -4.58 2.14
C VAL A 7 -20.17 -4.81 0.78
N ASN A 8 -20.89 -5.27 -0.25
CA ASN A 8 -20.30 -5.80 -1.49
C ASN A 8 -20.31 -4.88 -2.73
N ASN A 9 -20.21 -3.57 -2.59
CA ASN A 9 -20.05 -2.73 -3.78
C ASN A 9 -19.27 -1.44 -3.52
N PRO A 10 -17.97 -1.38 -3.85
CA PRO A 10 -17.17 -0.17 -3.66
C PRO A 10 -17.36 0.89 -4.78
N MET A 11 -18.32 0.75 -5.69
CA MET A 11 -18.52 1.72 -6.77
C MET A 11 -19.23 3.00 -6.29
N ARG A 12 -18.46 4.07 -6.07
CA ARG A 12 -18.78 5.46 -6.47
C ARG A 12 -17.59 6.40 -6.20
N HIS A 13 -16.84 6.74 -7.25
CA HIS A 13 -15.87 7.83 -7.26
C HIS A 13 -16.57 9.19 -7.37
N PRO A 14 -16.11 10.24 -6.67
CA PRO A 14 -16.23 11.61 -7.11
C PRO A 14 -14.93 12.10 -7.77
N HIS A 15 -15.10 12.70 -8.94
CA HIS A 15 -14.12 13.49 -9.67
C HIS A 15 -13.72 14.75 -8.88
N SER A 16 -12.46 15.16 -8.96
CA SER A 16 -12.14 16.60 -8.95
C SER A 16 -10.81 16.91 -9.64
N SER A 17 -10.93 17.86 -10.55
CA SER A 17 -10.00 18.44 -11.50
C SER A 17 -8.96 19.39 -10.88
N GLY A 18 -7.77 19.44 -11.50
CA GLY A 18 -7.24 20.71 -12.02
C GLY A 18 -6.16 21.49 -11.25
N PHE A 19 -5.31 22.13 -12.08
CA PHE A 19 -4.39 23.27 -11.83
C PHE A 19 -3.01 22.94 -11.26
N ALA A 20 -1.88 23.57 -11.65
CA ALA A 20 -1.49 24.42 -12.79
C ALA A 20 0.06 24.54 -12.76
N GLN A 21 0.61 24.94 -13.90
CA GLN A 21 2.03 25.01 -14.27
C GLN A 21 2.74 26.27 -13.72
N ALA A 22 4.04 26.20 -13.42
CA ALA A 22 4.90 27.37 -13.31
C ALA A 22 6.31 27.09 -13.89
N LEU A 23 6.68 27.91 -14.88
CA LEU A 23 8.00 28.01 -15.50
C LEU A 23 8.87 28.96 -14.69
N PHE A 24 10.11 28.60 -14.39
CA PHE A 24 11.19 29.57 -14.19
C PHE A 24 12.52 29.03 -14.75
N SER A 25 13.08 29.82 -15.66
CA SER A 25 14.40 29.67 -16.27
C SER A 25 15.42 30.44 -15.44
N GLY A 26 16.58 29.85 -15.16
CA GLY A 26 17.67 30.49 -14.45
C GLY A 26 18.91 29.59 -14.39
N ILE A 27 19.85 29.83 -15.31
CA ILE A 27 21.15 29.14 -15.40
C ILE A 27 22.09 29.72 -14.34
N THR A 28 22.71 28.89 -13.49
CA THR A 28 23.87 29.31 -12.69
C THR A 28 24.83 28.15 -12.40
N SER A 29 26.05 28.32 -12.92
CA SER A 29 27.38 27.77 -12.62
C SER A 29 27.58 26.46 -11.85
N ILE A 30 28.37 25.58 -12.49
CA ILE A 30 28.90 24.30 -12.00
C ILE A 30 30.07 24.55 -11.02
N VAL A 31 29.93 24.07 -9.78
CA VAL A 31 31.05 23.86 -8.85
C VAL A 31 31.27 22.35 -8.76
N LEU A 32 32.43 21.87 -9.21
CA LEU A 32 32.81 20.45 -9.13
C LEU A 32 33.45 20.16 -7.78
N SER A 33 32.63 19.85 -6.78
CA SER A 33 33.07 19.33 -5.49
C SER A 33 33.02 17.80 -5.52
N CYS A 34 34.18 17.13 -5.53
CA CYS A 34 34.26 15.69 -5.30
C CYS A 34 34.18 15.37 -3.81
N ALA A 35 33.02 15.64 -3.20
CA ALA A 35 32.67 14.96 -1.97
C ALA A 35 32.22 13.54 -2.37
N ALA A 36 32.93 12.52 -1.91
CA ALA A 36 32.41 11.16 -1.85
C ALA A 36 31.24 11.16 -0.85
N GLN A 37 30.12 11.66 -1.35
CA GLN A 37 28.86 11.77 -0.68
C GLN A 37 28.35 10.33 -0.69
N SER A 38 28.55 9.61 0.41
CA SER A 38 27.77 8.42 0.69
C SER A 38 26.32 8.90 0.77
N HIS A 39 25.66 8.93 -0.38
CA HIS A 39 24.22 9.07 -0.43
C HIS A 39 23.73 7.82 0.29
N ALA A 40 23.41 7.97 1.57
CA ALA A 40 22.19 7.37 2.05
C ALA A 40 21.11 7.93 1.11
N GLN A 41 20.97 7.35 -0.08
CA GLN A 41 19.79 7.55 -0.89
C GLN A 41 18.69 7.12 0.05
N ASN A 42 17.93 8.08 0.56
CA ASN A 42 16.72 7.78 1.30
C ASN A 42 15.98 6.77 0.44
N ALA A 43 15.81 5.56 0.97
CA ALA A 43 15.17 4.47 0.24
C ALA A 43 13.86 5.04 -0.31
N PRO A 44 13.60 4.94 -1.63
CA PRO A 44 12.39 5.49 -2.23
C PRO A 44 11.17 5.16 -1.37
N SER A 45 10.44 6.18 -0.92
CA SER A 45 9.23 6.00 -0.13
C SER A 45 8.00 6.44 -0.91
N GLN A 46 6.89 5.76 -0.64
CA GLN A 46 5.57 6.12 -1.16
C GLN A 46 4.70 6.57 0.01
N THR A 47 4.14 7.77 -0.10
CA THR A 47 3.04 8.19 0.79
C THR A 47 1.71 7.77 0.20
N ILE A 48 0.95 6.97 0.95
CA ILE A 48 -0.37 6.50 0.58
C ILE A 48 -1.40 7.22 1.46
N PRO A 49 -2.30 8.04 0.89
CA PRO A 49 -3.37 8.63 1.66
C PRO A 49 -4.38 7.54 2.05
N LEU A 50 -4.74 7.47 3.33
CA LEU A 50 -5.72 6.51 3.83
C LEU A 50 -6.86 7.23 4.56
N SER A 51 -8.06 6.70 4.35
CA SER A 51 -9.24 7.01 5.16
C SER A 51 -9.50 5.89 6.16
N SER A 52 -10.15 6.20 7.28
CA SER A 52 -10.70 5.18 8.17
C SER A 52 -11.95 4.56 7.53
N GLN A 53 -11.74 3.56 6.67
CA GLN A 53 -12.73 2.70 6.01
C GLN A 53 -12.01 1.88 4.92
N TRP A 54 -12.69 1.52 3.83
CA TRP A 54 -12.10 0.88 2.66
C TRP A 54 -11.30 1.87 1.82
N ASN A 55 -10.09 1.45 1.45
CA ASN A 55 -9.18 2.17 0.57
C ASN A 55 -8.76 1.21 -0.56
N LEU A 56 -8.82 1.67 -1.81
CA LEU A 56 -8.17 0.98 -2.92
C LEU A 56 -6.81 1.60 -3.15
N ILE A 57 -5.75 0.81 -2.96
CA ILE A 57 -4.38 1.29 -3.06
C ILE A 57 -3.58 0.43 -4.04
N ALA A 58 -2.48 0.99 -4.54
CA ALA A 58 -1.45 0.26 -5.28
C ALA A 58 -0.08 0.72 -4.81
N PHE A 59 0.86 -0.21 -4.71
CA PHE A 59 2.24 0.11 -4.36
C PHE A 59 3.01 0.49 -5.63
N GLN A 60 3.72 1.62 -5.58
CA GLN A 60 4.59 2.13 -6.64
C GLN A 60 6.07 1.87 -6.33
N VAL A 61 6.36 1.37 -5.12
CA VAL A 61 7.68 0.92 -4.67
C VAL A 61 7.62 -0.57 -4.35
N VAL A 62 8.75 -1.26 -4.45
CA VAL A 62 8.92 -2.61 -3.89
C VAL A 62 9.28 -2.43 -2.42
N PRO A 63 8.42 -2.84 -1.45
CA PRO A 63 8.75 -2.69 -0.04
C PRO A 63 10.03 -3.47 0.30
N THR A 64 10.84 -2.94 1.22
CA THR A 64 12.09 -3.60 1.65
C THR A 64 11.86 -5.04 2.14
N ASN A 65 10.72 -5.27 2.79
CA ASN A 65 10.18 -6.61 3.03
C ASN A 65 8.75 -6.67 2.47
N PRO A 66 8.52 -7.38 1.36
CA PRO A 66 7.21 -7.40 0.72
C PRO A 66 6.23 -8.37 1.38
N ALA A 67 6.57 -9.04 2.50
CA ALA A 67 5.61 -9.87 3.22
C ALA A 67 4.42 -9.03 3.73
N PRO A 68 3.15 -9.47 3.58
CA PRO A 68 1.99 -8.71 4.05
C PRO A 68 2.06 -8.34 5.54
N SER A 69 2.64 -9.21 6.38
CA SER A 69 2.84 -8.94 7.81
C SER A 69 3.84 -7.81 8.07
N ALA A 70 4.89 -7.68 7.26
CA ALA A 70 5.86 -6.60 7.39
C ALA A 70 5.29 -5.26 6.92
N VAL A 71 4.46 -5.30 5.87
CA VAL A 71 3.86 -4.10 5.27
C VAL A 71 2.67 -3.61 6.09
N PHE A 72 1.68 -4.46 6.34
CA PHE A 72 0.44 -4.06 7.02
C PHE A 72 0.47 -4.26 8.54
N GLY A 73 1.32 -5.14 9.06
CA GLY A 73 1.31 -5.51 10.49
C GLY A 73 1.58 -4.33 11.43
N GLY A 74 2.42 -3.37 11.00
CA GLY A 74 2.72 -2.14 11.74
C GLY A 74 1.71 -1.00 11.53
N LEU A 75 0.80 -1.11 10.55
CA LEU A 75 -0.15 -0.05 10.24
C LEU A 75 -1.21 0.04 11.35
N THR A 76 -1.24 1.18 12.03
CA THR A 76 -2.22 1.45 13.08
C THR A 76 -3.64 1.44 12.49
N GLY A 77 -4.58 0.80 13.18
CA GLY A 77 -5.96 0.71 12.73
C GLY A 77 -6.25 -0.32 11.62
N PHE A 78 -5.21 -0.93 11.05
CA PHE A 78 -5.35 -1.96 10.02
C PHE A 78 -6.08 -3.22 10.52
N GLN A 79 -6.96 -3.75 9.69
CA GLN A 79 -7.72 -4.97 9.98
C GLN A 79 -7.62 -6.02 8.89
N VAL A 80 -7.77 -5.64 7.62
CA VAL A 80 -7.69 -6.60 6.51
C VAL A 80 -7.24 -5.95 5.21
N ALA A 81 -6.46 -6.69 4.43
CA ALA A 81 -6.16 -6.39 3.04
C ALA A 81 -6.66 -7.54 2.17
N TRP A 82 -7.22 -7.21 1.00
CA TRP A 82 -7.61 -8.16 -0.03
C TRP A 82 -6.92 -7.86 -1.35
N SER A 83 -6.58 -8.90 -2.10
CA SER A 83 -6.07 -8.77 -3.45
C SER A 83 -6.54 -9.93 -4.32
N TRP A 84 -6.85 -9.64 -5.58
CA TRP A 84 -7.23 -10.66 -6.56
C TRP A 84 -5.98 -11.38 -7.08
N ASP A 85 -5.99 -12.71 -7.08
CA ASP A 85 -4.99 -13.52 -7.75
C ASP A 85 -5.57 -14.02 -9.09
N SER A 86 -4.99 -13.57 -10.20
CA SER A 86 -5.39 -13.95 -11.54
C SER A 86 -4.94 -15.36 -11.94
N MET A 87 -3.94 -15.92 -11.28
CA MET A 87 -3.46 -17.28 -11.56
C MET A 87 -4.46 -18.31 -11.04
N THR A 88 -5.02 -18.07 -9.86
CA THR A 88 -5.98 -18.97 -9.20
C THR A 88 -7.44 -18.52 -9.35
N ASN A 89 -7.68 -17.33 -9.93
CA ASN A 89 -8.99 -16.70 -10.02
C ASN A 89 -9.70 -16.63 -8.66
N SER A 90 -8.96 -16.22 -7.62
CA SER A 90 -9.48 -16.16 -6.26
C SER A 90 -9.05 -14.89 -5.54
N TRP A 91 -9.85 -14.48 -4.56
CA TRP A 91 -9.48 -13.44 -3.63
C TRP A 91 -8.56 -14.01 -2.54
N THR A 92 -7.44 -13.34 -2.32
CA THR A 92 -6.52 -13.61 -1.22
C THR A 92 -6.55 -12.48 -0.20
N ARG A 93 -6.21 -12.75 1.06
CA ARG A 93 -6.26 -11.79 2.15
C ARG A 93 -5.10 -11.90 3.14
N TYR A 94 -4.85 -10.78 3.81
CA TYR A 94 -4.09 -10.73 5.05
C TYR A 94 -4.96 -10.07 6.13
N VAL A 95 -5.07 -10.69 7.31
CA VAL A 95 -5.91 -10.21 8.42
C VAL A 95 -5.07 -9.88 9.65
N LYS A 96 -5.53 -8.87 10.40
CA LYS A 96 -5.04 -8.50 11.73
C LYS A 96 -6.25 -8.18 12.61
N THR A 97 -6.70 -9.18 13.35
CA THR A 97 -7.90 -9.09 14.21
C THR A 97 -7.56 -8.68 15.64
N GLY A 98 -6.28 -8.73 16.02
CA GLY A 98 -5.82 -8.49 17.39
C GLY A 98 -5.75 -9.76 18.25
N ASP A 99 -6.23 -10.90 17.73
CA ASP A 99 -6.03 -12.24 18.29
C ASP A 99 -4.88 -12.93 17.53
N PRO A 100 -3.70 -13.13 18.16
CA PRO A 100 -2.53 -13.70 17.48
C PRO A 100 -2.75 -15.12 16.97
N LEU A 101 -3.55 -15.94 17.66
CA LEU A 101 -3.82 -17.32 17.24
C LEU A 101 -4.71 -17.32 16.00
N ARG A 102 -5.78 -16.52 16.03
CA ARG A 102 -6.66 -16.36 14.87
C ARG A 102 -5.92 -15.78 13.67
N ASP A 103 -5.14 -14.73 13.87
CA ASP A 103 -4.37 -14.10 12.80
C ASP A 103 -3.37 -15.08 12.18
N SER A 104 -2.72 -15.91 13.00
CA SER A 104 -1.78 -16.93 12.51
C SER A 104 -2.50 -18.00 11.68
N LEU A 105 -3.66 -18.49 12.13
CA LEU A 105 -4.43 -19.50 11.40
C LEU A 105 -4.97 -18.97 10.08
N GLU A 106 -5.61 -17.80 10.09
CA GLU A 106 -6.22 -17.17 8.91
C GLU A 106 -5.18 -16.83 7.84
N ASN A 107 -4.02 -16.31 8.26
CA ASN A 107 -2.93 -15.95 7.35
C ASN A 107 -2.09 -17.16 6.89
N ALA A 108 -2.34 -18.36 7.41
CA ALA A 108 -1.70 -19.60 6.98
C ALA A 108 -2.59 -20.46 6.05
N LEU A 109 -3.83 -20.04 5.79
CA LEU A 109 -4.76 -20.80 4.94
C LEU A 109 -4.27 -20.86 3.48
N PRO A 110 -3.99 -22.06 2.93
CA PRO A 110 -3.52 -22.20 1.55
C PRO A 110 -4.60 -21.73 0.56
N GLY A 111 -4.18 -20.99 -0.47
CA GLY A 111 -5.09 -20.42 -1.48
C GLY A 111 -5.92 -19.22 -1.02
N VAL A 112 -5.83 -18.84 0.26
CA VAL A 112 -6.48 -17.66 0.83
C VAL A 112 -5.45 -16.65 1.34
N ALA A 113 -4.33 -17.11 1.88
CA ALA A 113 -3.26 -16.24 2.34
C ALA A 113 -2.71 -15.36 1.21
N MET A 114 -2.61 -14.06 1.47
CA MET A 114 -2.04 -13.10 0.53
C MET A 114 -0.54 -13.37 0.32
N ALA A 115 -0.12 -13.39 -0.95
CA ALA A 115 1.28 -13.47 -1.33
C ALA A 115 2.03 -12.15 -1.03
N ALA A 116 3.33 -12.12 -1.35
CA ALA A 116 4.13 -10.91 -1.22
C ALA A 116 3.55 -9.74 -2.02
N ILE A 117 3.68 -8.53 -1.47
CA ILE A 117 3.27 -7.28 -2.11
C ILE A 117 4.04 -7.09 -3.41
N THR A 118 3.29 -7.02 -4.50
CA THR A 118 3.78 -6.75 -5.85
C THR A 118 3.42 -5.32 -6.25
N PRO A 119 4.38 -4.51 -6.74
CA PRO A 119 4.09 -3.20 -7.32
C PRO A 119 3.10 -3.27 -8.48
N GLY A 120 2.29 -2.22 -8.66
CA GLY A 120 1.28 -2.15 -9.71
C GLY A 120 0.03 -3.01 -9.47
N LYS A 121 0.05 -3.95 -8.52
CA LYS A 121 -1.14 -4.70 -8.10
C LYS A 121 -2.03 -3.83 -7.20
N ALA A 122 -3.35 -4.03 -7.31
CA ALA A 122 -4.33 -3.34 -6.47
C ALA A 122 -4.64 -4.14 -5.20
N TYR A 123 -4.84 -3.42 -4.10
CA TYR A 123 -5.19 -3.95 -2.78
C TYR A 123 -6.35 -3.17 -2.19
N TRP A 124 -7.37 -3.88 -1.74
CA TRP A 124 -8.45 -3.32 -0.92
C TRP A 124 -8.06 -3.42 0.54
N VAL A 125 -7.82 -2.28 1.18
CA VAL A 125 -7.37 -2.19 2.56
C VAL A 125 -8.47 -1.60 3.42
N TYR A 126 -8.79 -2.27 4.53
CA TYR A 126 -9.78 -1.82 5.51
C TYR A 126 -9.17 -1.66 6.89
N GLY A 127 -9.61 -0.60 7.57
CA GLY A 127 -9.42 -0.45 9.00
C GLY A 127 -10.01 0.84 9.54
N SER A 128 -9.91 0.99 10.86
CA SER A 128 -10.46 2.11 11.62
C SER A 128 -9.34 2.80 12.41
N GLY A 129 -9.31 4.14 12.38
CA GLY A 129 -8.22 4.89 13.01
C GLY A 129 -6.89 4.78 12.26
N MET A 130 -6.94 4.59 10.94
CA MET A 130 -5.75 4.61 10.09
C MET A 130 -5.14 6.02 10.03
N PRO A 131 -3.81 6.14 9.94
CA PRO A 131 -3.16 7.43 9.72
C PRO A 131 -3.59 8.01 8.37
N ALA A 132 -3.78 9.34 8.29
CA ALA A 132 -4.16 9.99 7.05
C ALA A 132 -3.12 9.79 5.93
N ASN A 133 -1.85 9.70 6.30
CA ASN A 133 -0.72 9.45 5.41
C ASN A 133 0.08 8.26 5.94
N TRP A 134 0.13 7.18 5.17
CA TRP A 134 0.96 6.03 5.46
C TRP A 134 2.18 6.01 4.55
N GLU A 135 3.36 6.09 5.14
CA GLU A 135 4.62 6.01 4.42
C GLU A 135 5.09 4.56 4.30
N VAL A 136 5.38 4.13 3.08
CA VAL A 136 5.91 2.81 2.76
C VAL A 136 7.29 2.98 2.16
N ALA A 137 8.31 2.55 2.88
CA ALA A 137 9.69 2.55 2.38
C ALA A 137 9.94 1.34 1.46
N GLY A 138 10.72 1.56 0.42
CA GLY A 138 11.03 0.53 -0.55
C GLY A 138 12.13 0.94 -1.54
N THR A 139 12.17 0.23 -2.66
CA THR A 139 13.02 0.55 -3.81
C THR A 139 12.16 0.78 -5.06
N ALA A 140 12.74 1.42 -6.07
CA ALA A 140 12.10 1.55 -7.36
C ALA A 140 11.85 0.16 -7.97
N PRO A 141 10.68 -0.08 -8.62
CA PRO A 141 10.43 -1.31 -9.36
C PRO A 141 11.49 -1.50 -10.45
N ALA A 142 11.97 -2.73 -10.63
CA ALA A 142 12.79 -3.07 -11.79
C ALA A 142 11.90 -3.00 -13.04
N GLY A 143 12.36 -2.24 -14.05
CA GLY A 143 11.70 -2.10 -15.35
C GLY A 143 11.87 -3.31 -16.25
#